data_AF-A0A820KP52-F1
#
_entry.id   AF-A0A820KP52-F1
#
_cell.length_a   1.000
_cell.length_b   1.000
_cell.length_c   1.000
_cell.angle_alpha   90.00
_cell.angle_beta   90.00
_cell.angle_gamma   90.00
#
_symmetry.space_group_name_H-M   'P 1'
#
loop_
_entity.id
_entity.type
_entity.pdbx_description
1 polymer ?
#
loop_
_entity_poly.entity_id
_entity_poly.type
_entity_poly.pdbx_seq_one_letter_code
_entity_poly.pdbx_strand_id
1 'polypeptide(L)'
;AFLLIQSEKLKNDYVYLSWLARCYIYNGKPRLAWELYLKLEHSNESFTLLQLIANDCYKRGHFFYAARGFDILERMDPNPEFWEGKQGACAGAFQQIVAGHEPRDTLRDILSLLRNTNHPQGDQMIKIMRSWARTNNIPV
;
A
#
# COMPACT_ATOMS: atom_id res chain seq x y z
N ALA A 1 4.26 0.36 -25.29
CA ALA A 1 5.38 1.28 -25.55
C ALA A 1 6.46 1.20 -24.47
N PHE A 2 6.18 1.49 -23.19
CA PHE A 2 7.20 1.45 -22.10
C PHE A 2 7.96 0.11 -22.00
N LEU A 3 7.27 -1.02 -22.04
CA LEU A 3 7.90 -2.36 -21.92
C LEU A 3 8.81 -2.75 -23.09
N LEU A 4 8.83 -1.97 -24.19
CA LEU A 4 9.67 -2.24 -25.35
C LEU A 4 11.07 -1.62 -25.20
N ILE A 5 11.31 -0.81 -24.16
CA ILE A 5 12.63 -0.21 -23.91
C ILE A 5 13.63 -1.32 -23.58
N GLN A 6 14.70 -1.41 -24.37
CA GLN A 6 15.76 -2.43 -24.20
C GLN A 6 16.96 -1.91 -23.41
N SER A 7 17.16 -0.59 -23.33
CA SER A 7 18.31 -0.01 -22.65
C SER A 7 18.25 -0.25 -21.14
N GLU A 8 19.21 -1.03 -20.62
CA GLU A 8 19.33 -1.29 -19.18
C GLU A 8 19.58 -0.03 -18.37
N LYS A 9 20.30 0.95 -18.92
CA LYS A 9 20.49 2.25 -18.28
C LYS A 9 19.15 2.95 -18.02
N LEU A 10 18.27 2.98 -19.03
CA LEU A 10 16.96 3.59 -18.91
C LEU A 10 16.02 2.77 -18.01
N LYS A 11 16.11 1.44 -18.03
CA LYS A 11 15.29 0.59 -17.15
C LYS A 11 15.58 0.82 -15.66
N ASN A 12 16.80 1.22 -15.33
CA ASN A 12 17.22 1.55 -13.96
C ASN A 12 17.06 3.03 -13.62
N ASP A 13 16.64 3.87 -14.58
CA ASP A 13 16.41 5.29 -14.36
C ASP A 13 15.12 5.51 -13.55
N TYR A 14 15.20 6.37 -12.53
CA TYR A 14 14.07 6.67 -11.67
C TYR A 14 12.86 7.24 -12.45
N VAL A 15 13.10 8.08 -13.45
CA VAL A 15 12.01 8.66 -14.26
C VAL A 15 11.26 7.54 -14.97
N TYR A 16 11.98 6.61 -15.59
CA TYR A 16 11.34 5.46 -16.23
C TYR A 16 10.56 4.60 -15.23
N LEU A 17 11.17 4.27 -14.08
CA LEU A 17 10.56 3.40 -13.07
C LEU A 17 9.32 4.03 -12.43
N SER A 18 9.37 5.32 -12.12
CA SER A 18 8.23 6.07 -11.56
C SER A 18 7.06 6.13 -12.53
N TRP A 19 7.29 6.39 -13.82
CA TRP A 19 6.23 6.35 -14.83
C TRP A 19 5.70 4.94 -15.09
N LEU A 20 6.56 3.93 -15.10
CA LEU A 20 6.13 2.55 -15.25
C LEU A 20 5.26 2.10 -14.06
N ALA A 21 5.62 2.49 -12.84
CA ALA A 21 4.81 2.25 -11.65
C ALA A 21 3.42 2.88 -11.77
N ARG A 22 3.32 4.14 -12.22
CA ARG A 22 2.03 4.79 -12.50
C ARG A 22 1.20 4.02 -13.52
N CYS A 23 1.82 3.61 -14.64
CA CYS A 23 1.13 2.80 -15.64
C CYS A 23 0.60 1.49 -15.07
N TYR A 24 1.33 0.81 -14.19
CA TYR A 24 0.86 -0.39 -13.53
C TYR A 24 -0.33 -0.13 -12.60
N ILE A 25 -0.26 0.89 -11.75
CA ILE A 25 -1.33 1.25 -10.80
C ILE A 25 -2.62 1.63 -11.55
N TYR A 26 -2.49 2.48 -12.58
CA TYR A 26 -3.64 3.00 -13.33
C TYR A 26 -4.29 1.94 -14.23
N ASN A 27 -3.59 0.84 -14.52
CA ASN A 27 -4.12 -0.33 -15.24
C ASN A 27 -4.55 -1.48 -14.30
N GLY A 28 -4.72 -1.22 -12.99
CA GLY A 28 -5.21 -2.21 -12.04
C GLY A 28 -4.19 -3.28 -11.64
N LYS A 29 -2.89 -3.00 -11.78
CA LYS A 29 -1.79 -3.93 -11.44
C LYS A 29 -0.86 -3.37 -10.37
N PRO A 30 -1.35 -2.95 -9.19
CA PRO A 30 -0.52 -2.35 -8.14
C PRO A 30 0.60 -3.28 -7.64
N ARG A 31 0.39 -4.60 -7.71
CA ARG A 31 1.43 -5.60 -7.41
C ARG A 31 2.72 -5.39 -8.22
N LEU A 32 2.60 -5.11 -9.52
CA LEU A 32 3.77 -4.92 -10.38
C LEU A 32 4.50 -3.62 -10.04
N ALA A 33 3.77 -2.57 -9.63
CA ALA A 33 4.39 -1.35 -9.12
C ALA A 33 5.16 -1.61 -7.81
N TRP A 34 4.59 -2.42 -6.91
CA TRP A 34 5.27 -2.85 -5.69
C TRP A 34 6.55 -3.63 -5.96
N GLU A 35 6.53 -4.55 -6.93
CA GLU A 35 7.72 -5.29 -7.36
C GLU A 35 8.82 -4.38 -7.93
N LEU A 36 8.48 -3.24 -8.55
CA LEU A 36 9.48 -2.23 -8.95
C LEU A 36 10.13 -1.56 -7.74
N TYR A 37 9.36 -1.23 -6.72
CA TYR A 37 9.89 -0.67 -5.47
C TYR A 37 10.88 -1.63 -4.80
N LEU A 38 10.55 -2.92 -4.69
CA LEU A 38 11.42 -3.92 -4.08
C LEU A 38 12.76 -4.06 -4.81
N LYS A 39 12.81 -3.83 -6.12
CA LYS A 39 14.07 -3.84 -6.88
C LYS A 39 14.97 -2.63 -6.58
N LEU A 40 14.39 -1.56 -6.03
CA LEU A 40 15.07 -0.29 -5.74
C LEU A 40 15.36 -0.08 -4.25
N GLU A 41 15.06 -1.02 -3.37
CA GLU A 41 15.08 -0.88 -1.90
C GLU A 41 16.40 -0.30 -1.32
N HIS A 42 17.51 -0.39 -2.06
CA HIS A 42 18.83 0.11 -1.66
C HIS A 42 19.25 1.43 -2.35
N SER A 43 18.34 2.10 -3.07
CA SER A 43 18.61 3.36 -3.76
C SER A 43 18.07 4.56 -2.98
N ASN A 44 18.69 5.73 -3.17
CA ASN A 44 18.21 6.99 -2.57
C ASN A 44 16.81 7.37 -3.10
N GLU A 45 16.44 6.87 -4.27
CA GLU A 45 15.18 7.09 -4.95
C GLU A 45 14.04 6.20 -4.45
N SER A 46 14.35 5.17 -3.65
CA SER A 46 13.37 4.21 -3.10
C SER A 46 12.24 4.89 -2.33
N PHE A 47 12.58 5.85 -1.46
CA PHE A 47 11.62 6.61 -0.66
C PHE A 47 10.65 7.41 -1.54
N THR A 48 11.19 8.11 -2.55
CA THR A 48 10.39 8.90 -3.49
C THR A 48 9.46 8.03 -4.34
N LEU A 49 9.94 6.84 -4.77
CA LEU A 49 9.10 5.90 -5.50
C LEU A 49 8.00 5.31 -4.59
N LEU A 50 8.33 4.98 -3.35
CA LEU A 50 7.37 4.44 -2.38
C LEU A 50 6.25 5.44 -2.08
N GLN A 51 6.58 6.72 -1.88
CA GLN A 51 5.58 7.80 -1.74
C GLN A 51 4.66 7.87 -2.95
N LEU A 52 5.21 7.82 -4.17
CA LEU A 52 4.42 7.84 -5.39
C LEU A 52 3.46 6.66 -5.45
N ILE A 53 3.95 5.45 -5.18
CA ILE A 53 3.12 4.23 -5.19
C ILE A 53 2.03 4.31 -4.13
N ALA A 54 2.36 4.69 -2.89
CA ALA A 54 1.38 4.79 -1.80
C ALA A 54 0.25 5.76 -2.15
N ASN A 55 0.59 6.96 -2.63
CA ASN A 55 -0.36 7.99 -3.01
C ASN A 55 -1.21 7.61 -4.22
N ASP A 56 -0.60 7.08 -5.29
CA ASP A 56 -1.34 6.72 -6.50
C ASP A 56 -2.22 5.49 -6.28
N CYS A 57 -1.77 4.52 -5.47
CA CYS A 57 -2.61 3.41 -5.02
C CYS A 57 -3.82 3.92 -4.21
N TYR A 58 -3.61 4.86 -3.29
CA TYR A 58 -4.68 5.45 -2.51
C TYR A 58 -5.73 6.12 -3.42
N LYS A 59 -5.28 6.98 -4.33
CA LYS A 59 -6.16 7.69 -5.30
C LYS A 59 -6.93 6.74 -6.21
N ARG A 60 -6.35 5.59 -6.54
CA ARG A 60 -6.94 4.58 -7.43
C ARG A 60 -7.73 3.50 -6.71
N GLY A 61 -7.87 3.56 -5.38
CA GLY A 61 -8.61 2.60 -4.58
C GLY A 61 -7.88 1.27 -4.33
N HIS A 62 -6.60 1.18 -4.67
CA HIS A 62 -5.72 0.03 -4.36
C HIS A 62 -5.25 0.11 -2.90
N PHE A 63 -6.21 0.15 -1.98
CA PHE A 63 -5.98 0.55 -0.60
C PHE A 63 -5.03 -0.36 0.17
N PHE A 64 -5.02 -1.67 -0.10
CA PHE A 64 -4.08 -2.58 0.54
C PHE A 64 -2.61 -2.21 0.26
N TYR A 65 -2.28 -1.92 -1.00
CA TYR A 65 -0.94 -1.50 -1.38
C TYR A 65 -0.61 -0.09 -0.87
N ALA A 66 -1.60 0.80 -0.81
CA ALA A 66 -1.43 2.11 -0.19
C ALA A 66 -1.09 1.98 1.29
N ALA A 67 -1.83 1.17 2.05
CA ALA A 67 -1.61 0.93 3.48
C ALA A 67 -0.21 0.35 3.75
N ARG A 68 0.24 -0.62 2.94
CA ARG A 68 1.60 -1.14 3.03
C ARG A 68 2.67 -0.09 2.74
N GLY A 69 2.44 0.76 1.73
CA GLY A 69 3.36 1.85 1.41
C GLY A 69 3.50 2.84 2.56
N PHE A 70 2.37 3.32 3.09
CA PHE A 70 2.38 4.25 4.21
C PHE A 70 2.95 3.65 5.51
N ASP A 71 2.73 2.36 5.79
CA ASP A 71 3.35 1.68 6.94
C ASP A 71 4.88 1.67 6.88
N ILE A 72 5.47 1.52 5.69
CA ILE A 72 6.92 1.61 5.52
C ILE A 72 7.39 3.07 5.61
N LEU A 73 6.68 4.01 4.95
CA LEU A 73 7.03 5.43 4.98
C LEU A 73 7.06 5.99 6.40
N GLU A 74 6.05 5.66 7.22
CA GLU A 74 5.94 6.03 8.63
C GLU A 74 7.15 5.58 9.46
N ARG A 75 7.72 4.41 9.15
CA ARG A 75 8.92 3.89 9.84
C ARG A 75 10.20 4.57 9.39
N MET A 76 10.24 5.04 8.13
CA MET A 76 11.40 5.72 7.55
C MET A 76 11.45 7.19 7.99
N ASP A 77 10.29 7.84 8.08
CA ASP A 77 10.15 9.25 8.44
C ASP A 77 8.85 9.44 9.24
N PRO A 78 8.90 9.94 10.50
CA PRO A 78 7.73 10.06 11.37
C PRO A 78 6.83 11.26 11.02
N ASN A 79 6.59 11.52 9.74
CA ASN A 79 5.65 12.53 9.28
C ASN A 79 4.20 12.07 9.59
N PRO A 80 3.39 12.89 10.31
CA PRO A 80 1.99 12.58 10.63
C PRO A 80 1.12 12.22 9.41
N GLU A 81 1.40 12.79 8.23
CA GLU A 81 0.65 12.52 7.00
C GLU A 81 0.72 11.04 6.58
N PHE A 82 1.80 10.33 6.91
CA PHE A 82 1.91 8.91 6.59
C PHE A 82 1.00 8.07 7.47
N TRP A 83 0.86 8.40 8.75
CA TRP A 83 -0.14 7.77 9.61
C TRP A 83 -1.56 8.05 9.12
N GLU A 84 -1.86 9.29 8.73
CA GLU A 84 -3.15 9.68 8.15
C GLU A 84 -3.47 8.92 6.85
N GLY A 85 -2.48 8.79 5.96
CA GLY A 85 -2.58 7.99 4.75
C GLY A 85 -2.82 6.51 5.06
N LYS A 86 -2.08 5.95 6.03
CA LYS A 86 -2.19 4.55 6.46
C LYS A 86 -3.56 4.24 7.05
N GLN A 87 -4.06 5.05 7.99
CA GLN A 87 -5.38 4.81 8.60
C GLN A 87 -6.49 4.87 7.55
N GLY A 88 -6.45 5.85 6.65
CA GLY A 88 -7.42 5.97 5.56
C GLY A 88 -7.37 4.76 4.62
N ALA A 89 -6.17 4.31 4.28
CA ALA A 89 -5.98 3.14 3.43
C ALA A 89 -6.44 1.84 4.13
N CYS A 90 -6.16 1.66 5.42
CA CYS A 90 -6.67 0.51 6.18
C CYS A 90 -8.20 0.48 6.24
N ALA A 91 -8.84 1.64 6.43
CA ALA A 91 -10.30 1.75 6.38
C ALA A 91 -10.86 1.44 4.99
N GLY A 92 -10.25 1.98 3.93
CA GLY A 92 -10.64 1.70 2.55
C GLY A 92 -10.45 0.23 2.16
N ALA A 93 -9.35 -0.40 2.55
CA ALA A 93 -9.11 -1.81 2.30
C ALA A 93 -10.12 -2.68 3.04
N PHE A 94 -10.44 -2.35 4.30
CA PHE A 94 -11.50 -3.03 5.05
C PHE A 94 -12.87 -2.87 4.38
N GLN A 95 -13.21 -1.67 3.89
CA GLN A 95 -14.44 -1.45 3.12
C GLN A 95 -14.52 -2.35 1.89
N GLN A 96 -13.42 -2.51 1.14
CA GLN A 96 -13.39 -3.41 -0.03
C GLN A 96 -13.55 -4.88 0.36
N ILE A 97 -13.02 -5.31 1.51
CA ILE A 97 -13.25 -6.66 2.05
C ILE A 97 -14.73 -6.87 2.37
N VAL A 98 -15.35 -5.89 3.06
CA VAL A 98 -16.78 -5.94 3.40
C VAL A 98 -17.65 -5.99 2.14
N ALA A 99 -17.27 -5.25 1.09
CA ALA A 99 -17.94 -5.23 -0.20
C ALA A 99 -17.67 -6.47 -1.08
N GLY A 100 -16.73 -7.34 -0.69
CA GLY A 100 -16.36 -8.53 -1.46
C GLY A 100 -15.46 -8.28 -2.67
N HIS A 101 -14.86 -7.08 -2.78
CA HIS A 101 -13.91 -6.73 -3.84
C HIS A 101 -12.47 -7.09 -3.49
N GLU A 102 -12.19 -7.34 -2.21
CA GLU A 102 -10.87 -7.75 -1.71
C GLU A 102 -11.01 -9.07 -0.93
N PRO A 103 -10.03 -10.00 -1.03
CA PRO A 103 -10.06 -11.25 -0.28
C PRO A 103 -10.17 -11.03 1.23
N ARG A 104 -10.96 -11.86 1.91
CA ARG A 104 -11.13 -11.79 3.37
C ARG A 104 -9.83 -12.05 4.13
N ASP A 105 -8.93 -12.84 3.56
CA ASP A 105 -7.62 -13.15 4.16
C ASP A 105 -6.73 -11.91 4.31
N THR A 106 -6.93 -10.90 3.45
CA THR A 106 -6.24 -9.60 3.53
C THR A 106 -6.52 -8.87 4.86
N LEU A 107 -7.60 -9.22 5.56
CA LEU A 107 -7.93 -8.62 6.85
C LEU A 107 -6.83 -8.85 7.90
N ARG A 108 -6.20 -10.03 7.91
CA ARG A 108 -5.13 -10.36 8.86
C ARG A 108 -3.93 -9.44 8.66
N ASP A 109 -3.59 -9.15 7.41
CA ASP A 109 -2.50 -8.26 7.05
C ASP A 109 -2.81 -6.81 7.45
N ILE A 110 -4.03 -6.32 7.18
CA ILE A 110 -4.46 -4.97 7.60
C ILE A 110 -4.39 -4.82 9.12
N LEU A 111 -4.86 -5.82 9.87
CA LEU A 111 -4.76 -5.82 11.32
C LEU A 111 -3.31 -5.79 11.79
N SER A 112 -2.41 -6.47 11.09
CA SER A 112 -0.98 -6.42 11.38
C SER A 112 -0.39 -5.04 11.12
N LEU A 113 -0.74 -4.38 10.02
CA LEU A 113 -0.28 -3.02 9.70
C LEU A 113 -0.70 -2.02 10.78
N LEU A 114 -1.96 -2.08 11.23
CA LEU A 114 -2.46 -1.21 12.29
C LEU A 114 -1.77 -1.45 13.63
N ARG A 115 -1.41 -2.70 13.97
CA ARG A 115 -0.69 -3.02 15.22
C ARG A 115 0.74 -2.49 15.23
N ASN A 116 1.34 -2.28 14.07
CA ASN A 116 2.70 -1.75 13.98
C ASN A 116 2.76 -0.26 14.37
N THR A 117 1.62 0.44 14.43
CA THR A 117 1.54 1.80 14.95
C THR A 117 0.92 1.80 16.35
N ASN A 118 1.64 2.34 17.33
CA ASN A 118 1.11 2.55 18.68
C ASN A 118 0.26 3.83 18.74
N HIS A 119 -0.91 3.82 18.10
CA HIS A 119 -1.83 4.97 18.05
C HIS A 119 -3.23 4.59 18.55
N PRO A 120 -3.86 5.39 19.45
CA PRO A 120 -5.18 5.06 20.03
C PRO A 120 -6.29 4.82 18.99
N GLN A 121 -6.27 5.55 17.88
CA GLN A 121 -7.23 5.34 16.78
C GLN A 121 -7.00 4.00 16.06
N GLY A 122 -5.75 3.54 15.94
CA GLY A 122 -5.41 2.25 15.36
C GLY A 122 -5.99 1.09 16.17
N ASP A 123 -5.88 1.16 17.50
CA ASP A 123 -6.49 0.18 18.41
C ASP A 123 -8.01 0.11 18.27
N GLN A 124 -8.66 1.26 18.11
CA GLN A 124 -10.09 1.31 17.91
C GLN A 124 -10.51 0.69 16.58
N MET A 125 -9.76 0.95 15.49
CA MET A 125 -9.98 0.30 14.19
C MET A 125 -9.83 -1.21 14.29
N ILE A 126 -8.77 -1.70 14.97
CA ILE A 126 -8.53 -3.13 15.19
C ILE A 126 -9.72 -3.79 15.92
N LYS A 127 -10.26 -3.14 16.96
CA LYS A 127 -11.43 -3.65 17.70
C LYS A 127 -12.65 -3.80 16.79
N ILE A 128 -12.95 -2.80 15.97
CA ILE A 128 -14.08 -2.80 15.03
C ILE A 128 -13.91 -3.92 14.00
N MET A 129 -12.74 -3.99 13.36
CA MET A 129 -12.44 -5.00 12.34
C MET A 129 -12.50 -6.43 12.88
N ARG A 130 -11.98 -6.67 14.09
CA ARG A 130 -12.09 -7.97 14.77
C ARG A 130 -13.52 -8.33 15.14
N SER A 131 -14.31 -7.35 15.59
CA SER A 131 -15.74 -7.56 15.89
C SER A 131 -16.48 -8.03 14.64
N TRP A 132 -16.28 -7.34 13.52
CA TRP A 132 -16.86 -7.72 12.22
C TRP A 132 -16.41 -9.11 11.77
N ALA A 133 -15.11 -9.43 11.89
CA ALA A 133 -14.59 -10.75 11.54
C ALA A 133 -15.27 -11.89 12.32
N ARG A 134 -15.47 -11.69 13.64
CA ARG A 134 -16.17 -12.66 14.49
C ARG A 134 -17.62 -12.87 14.06
N THR A 135 -18.36 -11.79 13.81
CA THR A 135 -19.76 -11.88 13.35
C THR A 135 -19.89 -12.60 12.01
N ASN A 136 -18.85 -12.54 11.17
CA ASN A 136 -18.84 -13.14 9.83
C ASN A 136 -18.07 -14.48 9.76
N ASN A 137 -17.65 -15.06 10.89
CA ASN A 137 -16.86 -16.29 10.98
C ASN A 137 -15.58 -16.27 10.14
N ILE A 138 -14.90 -15.12 10.09
CA ILE A 138 -13.64 -14.95 9.36
C ILE A 138 -12.49 -15.12 10.35
N PRO A 139 -11.53 -16.05 10.10
CA PRO A 139 -10.37 -16.22 10.96
C PRO A 139 -9.40 -15.04 10.80
N VAL A 140 -9.01 -14.42 11.92
CA VAL A 140 -8.13 -13.22 11.95
C VAL A 140 -7.13 -13.23 13.09
#